data_AF-A0A536YZ54-F1
#
_entry.id   AF-A0A536YZ54-F1
#
_cell.length_a   1.000
_cell.length_b   1.000
_cell.length_c   1.000
_cell.angle_alpha   90.00
_cell.angle_beta   90.00
_cell.angle_gamma   90.00
#
_symmetry.space_group_name_H-M   'P 1'
#
loop_
_entity.id
_entity.type
_entity.pdbx_description
1 polymer ?
#
loop_
_entity_poly.entity_id
_entity_poly.type
_entity_poly.pdbx_seq_one_letter_code
_entity_poly.pdbx_strand_id
1 'polypeptide(L)' 'MKSLRIVDSHTAGEPTRVVVEGGPDLGGGTLADRRERFRAEYDRYRSGVINEPRGSDVIV' A
#
# COMPACT_ATOMS: atom_id res chain seq x y z
N MET A 1 11.18 -13.15 6.76
CA MET A 1 10.39 -12.56 5.65
C MET A 1 9.37 -11.62 6.25
N LYS A 2 9.20 -10.39 5.74
CA LYS A 2 8.18 -9.46 6.27
C LYS A 2 6.84 -9.77 5.60
N SER A 3 5.77 -9.92 6.39
CA SER A 3 4.43 -10.26 5.89
C SER A 3 3.51 -9.04 5.96
N LEU A 4 2.68 -8.87 4.93
CA LEU A 4 1.60 -7.88 4.89
C LEU A 4 0.27 -8.65 4.87
N ARG A 5 -0.70 -8.21 5.66
CA ARG A 5 -2.06 -8.74 5.54
C ARG A 5 -2.89 -7.80 4.69
N ILE A 6 -3.52 -8.39 3.68
CA ILE A 6 -4.24 -7.66 2.63
C ILE A 6 -5.66 -8.21 2.52
N VAL A 7 -6.60 -7.31 2.23
CA VAL A 7 -7.96 -7.64 1.76
C VAL A 7 -8.13 -7.00 0.39
N ASP A 8 -8.34 -7.82 -0.63
CA ASP A 8 -8.61 -7.36 -1.99
C ASP A 8 -10.13 -7.30 -2.21
N SER A 9 -10.57 -6.27 -2.93
CA SER A 9 -11.96 -6.06 -3.30
C SER A 9 -12.04 -5.40 -4.68
N HIS A 10 -13.25 -5.23 -5.23
CA HIS A 10 -13.44 -4.40 -6.40
C HIS A 10 -14.73 -3.59 -6.30
N THR A 11 -14.73 -2.40 -6.89
CA THR A 11 -15.93 -1.56 -7.05
C THR A 11 -16.19 -1.39 -8.53
N ALA A 12 -17.30 -1.95 -9.03
CA ALA A 12 -17.65 -1.95 -10.45
C ALA A 12 -16.57 -2.51 -11.40
N GLY A 13 -15.69 -3.38 -10.88
CA GLY A 13 -14.61 -4.02 -11.66
C GLY A 13 -13.24 -3.39 -11.42
N GLU A 14 -13.17 -2.21 -10.81
CA GLU A 14 -11.92 -1.56 -10.43
C GLU A 14 -11.37 -2.21 -9.14
N PRO A 15 -10.18 -2.83 -9.15
CA PRO A 15 -9.68 -3.57 -8.01
C PRO A 15 -9.01 -2.66 -6.97
N THR A 16 -9.38 -2.81 -5.71
CA THR A 16 -8.79 -2.06 -4.59
C THR A 16 -8.12 -3.00 -3.61
N ARG A 17 -6.87 -2.70 -3.24
CA ARG A 17 -6.08 -3.49 -2.30
C ARG A 17 -5.93 -2.77 -0.96
N VAL A 18 -6.55 -3.31 0.10
CA VAL A 18 -6.45 -2.74 1.45
C VAL A 18 -5.37 -3.47 2.25
N VAL A 19 -4.28 -2.79 2.60
CA VAL A 19 -3.28 -3.30 3.56
C VAL A 19 -3.80 -3.05 4.97
N VAL A 20 -4.22 -4.12 5.65
CA VAL A 20 -4.79 -4.03 7.01
C VAL A 20 -3.72 -4.16 8.08
N GLU A 21 -2.59 -4.83 7.80
CA GLU A 21 -1.46 -4.96 8.74
C GLU A 21 -0.10 -5.15 8.06
N GLY A 22 0.98 -4.89 8.82
CA GLY A 22 2.38 -5.15 8.43
C GLY A 22 3.07 -3.98 7.72
N GLY A 23 2.35 -2.88 7.49
CA GLY A 23 2.88 -1.64 6.91
C GLY A 23 3.95 -0.96 7.78
N PRO A 24 4.67 0.03 7.23
CA PRO A 24 5.63 0.81 8.00
C PRO A 24 4.92 1.73 9.00
N ASP A 25 5.61 2.06 10.09
CA ASP A 25 5.20 3.17 10.94
C ASP A 25 5.49 4.50 10.22
N LEU A 26 4.44 5.30 10.02
CA LEU A 26 4.53 6.61 9.35
C LEU A 26 4.61 7.77 10.35
N GLY A 27 4.60 7.48 11.66
CA GLY A 27 4.58 8.46 12.73
C GLY A 27 3.18 9.03 13.00
N GLY A 28 3.13 9.99 13.93
CA GLY A 28 1.87 10.54 14.49
C GLY A 28 1.27 11.74 13.75
N GLY A 29 1.94 12.30 12.73
CA GLY A 29 1.52 13.51 12.02
C GLY A 29 0.20 13.37 11.24
N THR A 30 -0.16 14.40 10.48
CA THR A 30 -1.37 14.39 9.64
C THR A 30 -1.28 13.32 8.55
N LEU A 31 -2.40 12.99 7.89
CA LEU A 31 -2.37 12.07 6.75
C LEU A 31 -1.50 12.60 5.60
N ALA A 32 -1.41 13.92 5.43
CA ALA A 32 -0.53 14.54 4.44
C ALA A 32 0.95 14.29 4.78
N ASP A 33 1.34 14.50 6.04
CA ASP A 33 2.71 14.24 6.51
C ASP A 33 3.08 12.77 6.35
N ARG A 34 2.15 11.88 6.74
CA ARG A 34 2.32 10.42 6.60
C ARG A 34 2.45 10.01 5.13
N ARG A 35 1.68 10.62 4.21
CA ARG A 35 1.78 10.38 2.77
C ARG A 35 3.15 10.80 2.23
N GLU A 36 3.61 12.01 2.59
CA GLU A 36 4.92 12.49 2.14
C GLU A 36 6.05 11.61 2.66
N ARG A 37 5.99 11.21 3.93
CA ARG A 37 6.94 10.25 4.50
C ARG A 37 6.89 8.89 3.82
N PHE A 38 5.70 8.36 3.56
CA PHE A 38 5.53 7.09 2.85
C PHE A 38 6.17 7.12 1.46
N ARG A 39 5.97 8.23 0.73
CA ARG A 39 6.59 8.47 -0.59
C ARG A 39 8.11 8.58 -0.50
N ALA A 40 8.63 9.34 0.46
CA ALA A 40 10.07 9.62 0.55
C ALA A 40 10.89 8.43 1.08
N GLU A 41 10.35 7.66 2.04
CA GLU A 41 11.13 6.68 2.80
C GLU A 41 10.70 5.22 2.57
N TYR A 42 9.47 4.99 2.10
CA TYR A 42 8.84 3.67 2.16
C TYR A 42 8.25 3.19 0.83
N ASP A 43 8.71 3.71 -0.31
CA ASP A 43 8.18 3.35 -1.64
C ASP A 43 8.26 1.83 -1.95
N ARG A 44 9.20 1.11 -1.33
CA ARG A 44 9.28 -0.37 -1.42
C ARG A 44 8.01 -1.09 -0.99
N TYR A 45 7.23 -0.51 -0.07
CA TYR A 45 5.94 -1.09 0.33
C TYR A 45 4.91 -0.87 -0.76
N ARG A 46 4.81 0.34 -1.31
CA ARG A 46 3.89 0.65 -2.42
C ARG A 46 4.20 -0.25 -3.62
N SER A 47 5.42 -0.17 -4.16
CA SER A 47 5.84 -0.95 -5.33
C SER A 47 5.71 -2.45 -5.12
N GLY A 48 6.08 -2.96 -3.94
CA GLY A 48 5.94 -4.39 -3.63
C GLY A 48 4.50 -4.89 -3.52
N VAL A 49 3.54 -3.99 -3.27
CA VAL A 49 2.12 -4.31 -3.09
C VAL A 49 1.32 -4.13 -4.38
N ILE A 50 1.63 -3.12 -5.21
CA ILE A 50 0.84 -2.80 -6.40
C ILE A 50 1.48 -3.22 -7.71
N ASN A 51 2.81 -3.34 -7.80
CA ASN A 51 3.46 -3.75 -9.05
C ASN A 51 3.49 -5.28 -9.19
N GLU A 52 3.78 -5.73 -10.41
CA GLU A 52 4.12 -7.13 -10.66
C GLU A 52 5.30 -7.60 -9.78
N PRO A 53 5.29 -8.86 -9.30
CA PRO A 53 4.36 -9.93 -9.65
C PRO A 53 3.13 -10.04 -8.73
N ARG A 54 2.94 -9.11 -7.77
CA ARG A 54 1.88 -9.22 -6.75
C ARG A 54 0.63 -8.40 -7.09
N GLY A 55 0.79 -7.37 -7.89
CA GLY A 55 -0.29 -6.57 -8.45
C GLY A 55 -0.11 -6.42 -9.96
N SER A 56 -0.62 -5.31 -10.47
CA SER A 56 -0.66 -4.94 -11.88
C SER A 56 -0.93 -3.44 -11.97
N ASP A 57 -0.79 -2.86 -13.16
CA ASP A 57 -1.01 -1.42 -13.39
C ASP A 57 -2.41 -0.91 -13.00
N VAL A 58 -3.40 -1.81 -12.85
CA VAL A 58 -4.79 -1.48 -12.48
C VAL A 58 -5.08 -1.53 -10.97
N ILE A 59 -4.15 -1.98 -10.12
CA ILE A 59 -4.41 -2.04 -8.67
C ILE A 59 -4.37 -0.62 -8.09
N VAL A 60 -5.46 -0.23 -7.41
CA VAL A 60 -5.54 1.02 -6.63
C VAL A 60 -5.47 0.81 -5.12
#